data_AF-A0A3M1HLX3-F1
#
_entry.id   AF-A0A3M1HLX3-F1
#
_cell.length_a   1.000
_cell.length_b   1.000
_cell.length_c   1.000
_cell.angle_alpha   90.00
_cell.angle_beta   90.00
_cell.angle_gamma   90.00
#
_symmetry.space_group_name_H-M   'P 1'
#
loop_
_entity.id
_entity.type
_entity.pdbx_description
1 polymer ?
#
loop_
_entity_poly.entity_id
_entity_poly.type
_entity_poly.pdbx_seq_one_letter_code
_entity_poly.pdbx_strand_id
1 'polypeptide(L)'
;EQDEAGNLLARLPGEGDPVLLSAHMDTVGEDRGIRPVVRDGVVYSEGDTILGADDKSGVAIILENLALLQEHPDIRHLPVEVVITVGEERGLLGAKAFDVSKLQAKWGIVLDAGGPVGTLVYSAPSQNYIDATVIGRKAHAGGEPEKGINAIKVAAEAIAAMPLGRIDEETTANIGVIRGGEATNIVPDRVEMRGEARSRNEAKLEKQTQAMLEALHEAAARHGASVEFNVREAFKTYRITPDQPPYAAAARAMESLGITLRPTMSGGGTDGNIYTAAGVLCTPLSTGMTDVHTPDEHIAVQDMVDAARIIATILTQDHHP
;
A
#
# COMPACT_ATOMS: atom_id res chain seq x y z
N GLU A 1 3.81 0.95 -23.86
CA GLU A 1 5.23 0.62 -23.63
C GLU A 1 5.33 -0.26 -22.39
N GLN A 2 6.26 -1.20 -22.34
CA GLN A 2 6.56 -1.99 -21.14
C GLN A 2 7.99 -1.67 -20.69
N ASP A 3 8.22 -1.45 -19.40
CA ASP A 3 9.56 -1.24 -18.86
C ASP A 3 10.25 -2.56 -18.46
N GLU A 4 11.49 -2.48 -17.94
CA GLU A 4 12.28 -3.67 -17.56
C GLU A 4 11.70 -4.42 -16.35
N ALA A 5 10.99 -3.73 -15.46
CA ALA A 5 10.32 -4.36 -14.32
C ALA A 5 9.03 -5.07 -14.76
N GLY A 6 8.45 -4.67 -15.90
CA GLY A 6 7.22 -5.21 -16.45
C GLY A 6 6.03 -4.27 -16.33
N ASN A 7 6.21 -3.05 -15.78
CA ASN A 7 5.16 -2.05 -15.71
C ASN A 7 4.75 -1.62 -17.13
N LEU A 8 3.47 -1.27 -17.29
CA LEU A 8 2.92 -0.81 -18.56
C LEU A 8 2.64 0.70 -18.49
N LEU A 9 3.11 1.42 -19.51
CA LEU A 9 2.79 2.82 -19.74
C LEU A 9 2.01 2.96 -21.05
N ALA A 10 0.79 3.50 -20.98
CA ALA A 10 -0.03 3.82 -22.14
C ALA A 10 -0.43 5.29 -22.14
N ARG A 11 -0.77 5.84 -23.32
CA ARG A 11 -1.18 7.24 -23.46
C ARG A 11 -2.36 7.34 -24.40
N LEU A 12 -3.36 8.13 -24.02
CA LEU A 12 -4.47 8.55 -24.88
C LEU A 12 -4.38 10.07 -25.07
N PRO A 13 -4.14 10.56 -26.30
CA PRO A 13 -4.09 12.00 -26.58
C PRO A 13 -5.43 12.69 -26.27
N GLY A 14 -5.38 13.93 -25.78
CA GLY A 14 -6.54 14.76 -25.49
C GLY A 14 -6.17 16.25 -25.49
N GLU A 15 -6.97 17.10 -24.84
CA GLU A 15 -6.75 18.55 -24.77
C GLU A 15 -6.47 19.01 -23.33
N GLY A 16 -5.40 19.80 -23.12
CA GLY A 16 -5.04 20.33 -21.80
C GLY A 16 -3.88 19.59 -21.12
N ASP A 17 -3.82 19.67 -19.78
CA ASP A 17 -2.76 19.03 -18.98
C ASP A 17 -3.07 17.54 -18.74
N PRO A 18 -2.09 16.62 -18.95
CA PRO A 18 -2.33 15.20 -18.77
C PRO A 18 -2.65 14.80 -17.33
N VAL A 19 -3.54 13.84 -17.19
CA VAL A 19 -3.84 13.15 -15.92
C VAL A 19 -3.27 11.74 -15.94
N LEU A 20 -2.64 11.34 -14.83
CA LEU A 20 -2.23 9.96 -14.59
C LEU A 20 -3.41 9.15 -14.04
N LEU A 21 -3.71 8.01 -14.65
CA LEU A 21 -4.50 6.94 -14.04
C LEU A 21 -3.58 5.76 -13.74
N SER A 22 -3.69 5.19 -12.55
CA SER A 22 -2.86 4.05 -12.17
C SER A 22 -3.63 3.00 -11.41
N ALA A 23 -3.25 1.75 -11.62
CA ALA A 23 -3.74 0.55 -10.96
C ALA A 23 -2.61 -0.49 -10.98
N HIS A 24 -2.69 -1.53 -10.17
CA HIS A 24 -1.69 -2.62 -10.18
C HIS A 24 -2.26 -3.92 -10.76
N MET A 25 -1.39 -4.78 -11.28
CA MET A 25 -1.80 -6.04 -11.94
C MET A 25 -1.54 -7.31 -11.12
N ASP A 26 -0.77 -7.21 -10.04
CA ASP A 26 -0.55 -8.31 -9.12
C ASP A 26 -1.67 -8.45 -8.09
N THR A 27 -1.67 -9.56 -7.37
CA THR A 27 -2.61 -9.86 -6.29
C THR A 27 -1.89 -10.60 -5.18
N VAL A 28 -2.50 -10.70 -4.00
CA VAL A 28 -2.01 -11.49 -2.87
C VAL A 28 -2.73 -12.84 -2.73
N GLY A 29 -2.28 -13.67 -1.79
CA GLY A 29 -3.01 -14.86 -1.35
C GLY A 29 -3.07 -15.98 -2.39
N GLU A 30 -4.10 -16.82 -2.29
CA GLU A 30 -4.37 -17.86 -3.28
C GLU A 30 -5.19 -17.27 -4.43
N ASP A 31 -4.50 -16.99 -5.54
CA ASP A 31 -5.03 -16.27 -6.70
C ASP A 31 -5.19 -17.17 -7.95
N ARG A 32 -4.90 -18.47 -7.81
CA ARG A 32 -4.94 -19.41 -8.93
C ARG A 32 -6.31 -20.06 -9.06
N GLY A 33 -6.88 -19.96 -10.25
CA GLY A 33 -8.15 -20.59 -10.55
C GLY A 33 -9.36 -19.88 -9.94
N ILE A 34 -9.24 -18.58 -9.68
CA ILE A 34 -10.36 -17.71 -9.27
C ILE A 34 -11.55 -17.92 -10.20
N ARG A 35 -12.73 -18.08 -9.61
CA ARG A 35 -14.00 -18.25 -10.32
C ARG A 35 -14.98 -17.17 -9.87
N PRO A 36 -15.04 -16.04 -10.57
CA PRO A 36 -15.97 -14.96 -10.21
C PRO A 36 -17.42 -15.41 -10.39
N VAL A 37 -18.26 -15.13 -9.39
CA VAL A 37 -19.71 -15.37 -9.44
C VAL A 37 -20.45 -14.11 -9.03
N VAL A 38 -21.51 -13.78 -9.76
CA VAL A 38 -22.37 -12.64 -9.42
C VAL A 38 -23.55 -13.13 -8.61
N ARG A 39 -23.77 -12.54 -7.44
CA ARG A 39 -24.91 -12.80 -6.54
C ARG A 39 -25.51 -11.45 -6.16
N ASP A 40 -26.78 -11.24 -6.51
CA ASP A 40 -27.53 -10.01 -6.19
C ASP A 40 -26.79 -8.70 -6.55
N GLY A 41 -26.08 -8.70 -7.70
CA GLY A 41 -25.34 -7.54 -8.20
C GLY A 41 -23.96 -7.34 -7.57
N VAL A 42 -23.49 -8.29 -6.76
CA VAL A 42 -22.15 -8.29 -6.14
C VAL A 42 -21.33 -9.45 -6.71
N VAL A 43 -20.08 -9.16 -7.07
CA VAL A 43 -19.11 -10.16 -7.54
C VAL A 43 -18.37 -10.73 -6.33
N TYR A 44 -18.33 -12.05 -6.25
CA TYR A 44 -17.59 -12.82 -5.24
C TYR A 44 -16.67 -13.82 -5.93
N SER A 45 -15.70 -14.37 -5.20
CA SER A 45 -15.03 -15.60 -5.61
C SER A 45 -15.84 -16.84 -5.22
N GLU A 46 -15.83 -17.88 -6.05
CA GLU A 46 -16.29 -19.22 -5.69
C GLU A 46 -15.12 -20.06 -5.15
N GLY A 47 -15.21 -20.45 -3.87
CA GLY A 47 -14.21 -21.29 -3.20
C GLY A 47 -13.37 -20.50 -2.20
N ASP A 48 -12.15 -21.00 -1.94
CA ASP A 48 -11.24 -20.44 -0.92
C ASP A 48 -10.17 -19.51 -1.52
N THR A 49 -10.34 -19.04 -2.77
CA THR A 49 -9.45 -18.07 -3.40
C THR A 49 -9.90 -16.65 -3.07
N ILE A 50 -8.98 -15.69 -3.21
CA ILE A 50 -9.37 -14.28 -3.33
C ILE A 50 -10.21 -14.04 -4.60
N LEU A 51 -10.81 -12.85 -4.73
CA LEU A 51 -11.47 -12.40 -5.98
C LEU A 51 -10.47 -11.67 -6.90
N GLY A 52 -9.52 -10.93 -6.32
CA GLY A 52 -8.60 -10.04 -7.03
C GLY A 52 -9.29 -8.79 -7.56
N ALA A 53 -10.32 -8.30 -6.85
CA ALA A 53 -10.86 -6.97 -7.09
C ALA A 53 -9.79 -5.90 -6.78
N ASP A 54 -8.97 -6.13 -5.76
CA ASP A 54 -7.68 -5.47 -5.53
C ASP A 54 -6.59 -6.11 -6.43
N ASP A 55 -6.15 -5.49 -7.52
CA ASP A 55 -6.63 -4.23 -8.12
C ASP A 55 -7.10 -4.39 -9.58
N LYS A 56 -7.62 -5.58 -9.91
CA LYS A 56 -8.21 -5.78 -11.26
C LYS A 56 -9.46 -4.93 -11.47
N SER A 57 -10.11 -4.48 -10.39
CA SER A 57 -11.21 -3.51 -10.48
C SER A 57 -10.72 -2.16 -11.01
N GLY A 58 -9.61 -1.63 -10.50
CA GLY A 58 -9.00 -0.40 -11.01
C GLY A 58 -8.57 -0.54 -12.47
N VAL A 59 -7.93 -1.67 -12.82
CA VAL A 59 -7.58 -1.97 -14.21
C VAL A 59 -8.82 -1.99 -15.12
N ALA A 60 -9.90 -2.67 -14.71
CA ALA A 60 -11.14 -2.74 -15.49
C ALA A 60 -11.78 -1.35 -15.67
N ILE A 61 -11.82 -0.54 -14.62
CA ILE A 61 -12.35 0.83 -14.65
C ILE A 61 -11.55 1.73 -15.61
N ILE A 62 -10.22 1.62 -15.60
CA ILE A 62 -9.35 2.35 -16.55
C ILE A 62 -9.68 1.93 -17.98
N LEU A 63 -9.70 0.62 -18.25
CA LEU A 63 -9.95 0.11 -19.61
C LEU A 63 -11.33 0.52 -20.15
N GLU A 64 -12.37 0.47 -19.31
CA GLU A 64 -13.71 0.95 -19.67
C GLU A 64 -13.71 2.42 -20.07
N ASN A 65 -13.03 3.28 -19.30
CA ASN A 65 -12.95 4.71 -19.60
C ASN A 65 -12.17 4.99 -20.89
N LEU A 66 -11.09 4.24 -21.15
CA LEU A 66 -10.36 4.35 -22.41
C LEU A 66 -11.22 3.91 -23.60
N ALA A 67 -11.97 2.81 -23.45
CA ALA A 67 -12.89 2.32 -24.48
C ALA A 67 -13.99 3.36 -24.77
N LEU A 68 -14.64 3.89 -23.72
CA LEU A 68 -15.66 4.94 -23.82
C LEU A 68 -15.17 6.13 -24.66
N LEU A 69 -13.98 6.67 -24.35
CA LEU A 69 -13.43 7.83 -25.06
C LEU A 69 -13.05 7.50 -26.51
N GLN A 70 -12.59 6.28 -26.78
CA GLN A 70 -12.28 5.83 -28.14
C GLN A 70 -13.53 5.60 -29.00
N GLU A 71 -14.60 5.08 -28.40
CA GLU A 71 -15.90 4.88 -29.06
C GLU A 71 -16.63 6.20 -29.33
N HIS A 72 -16.30 7.25 -28.56
CA HIS A 72 -16.92 8.57 -28.65
C HIS A 72 -15.88 9.69 -28.88
N PRO A 73 -15.22 9.73 -30.06
CA PRO A 73 -14.14 10.68 -30.35
C PRO A 73 -14.56 12.16 -30.36
N ASP A 74 -15.86 12.46 -30.38
CA ASP A 74 -16.40 13.81 -30.30
C ASP A 74 -16.46 14.36 -28.86
N ILE A 75 -16.28 13.50 -27.84
CA ILE A 75 -16.21 13.91 -26.44
C ILE A 75 -14.83 14.51 -26.20
N ARG A 76 -14.79 15.79 -25.79
CA ARG A 76 -13.54 16.41 -25.33
C ARG A 76 -13.13 15.83 -23.99
N HIS A 77 -11.84 15.55 -23.85
CA HIS A 77 -11.28 15.00 -22.63
C HIS A 77 -9.82 15.43 -22.44
N LEU A 78 -9.35 15.35 -21.19
CA LEU A 78 -7.94 15.52 -20.85
C LEU A 78 -7.08 14.43 -21.51
N PRO A 79 -5.80 14.71 -21.85
CA PRO A 79 -4.86 13.64 -22.17
C PRO A 79 -4.72 12.70 -20.98
N VAL A 80 -4.67 11.39 -21.24
CA VAL A 80 -4.55 10.37 -20.20
C VAL A 80 -3.22 9.66 -20.34
N GLU A 81 -2.45 9.60 -19.25
CA GLU A 81 -1.34 8.66 -19.11
C GLU A 81 -1.78 7.55 -18.16
N VAL A 82 -1.57 6.29 -18.55
CA VAL A 82 -1.94 5.13 -17.73
C VAL A 82 -0.68 4.38 -17.33
N VAL A 83 -0.51 4.14 -16.03
CA VAL A 83 0.54 3.26 -15.51
C VAL A 83 -0.09 2.07 -14.81
N ILE A 84 0.09 0.88 -15.38
CA ILE A 84 -0.27 -0.39 -14.72
C ILE A 84 0.99 -1.02 -14.16
N THR A 85 1.10 -1.12 -12.84
CA THR A 85 2.32 -1.57 -12.16
C THR A 85 2.31 -3.07 -11.86
N VAL A 86 3.50 -3.60 -11.60
CA VAL A 86 3.71 -4.95 -11.04
C VAL A 86 4.22 -4.88 -9.61
N GLY A 87 3.93 -5.85 -8.77
CA GLY A 87 4.56 -5.99 -7.46
C GLY A 87 4.21 -4.87 -6.47
N GLU A 88 3.02 -4.26 -6.58
CA GLU A 88 2.48 -3.31 -5.59
C GLU A 88 2.42 -3.98 -4.22
N GLU A 89 1.82 -5.17 -4.19
CA GLU A 89 1.57 -5.96 -2.99
C GLU A 89 2.84 -6.51 -2.33
N ARG A 90 3.98 -6.36 -3.01
CA ARG A 90 5.32 -6.72 -2.54
C ARG A 90 6.12 -5.52 -2.05
N GLY A 91 5.42 -4.42 -1.78
CA GLY A 91 5.98 -3.19 -1.25
C GLY A 91 6.32 -2.18 -2.34
N LEU A 92 5.37 -1.94 -3.26
CA LEU A 92 5.40 -0.90 -4.29
C LEU A 92 6.56 -1.07 -5.28
N LEU A 93 6.94 -2.31 -5.57
CA LEU A 93 8.17 -2.60 -6.33
C LEU A 93 8.10 -2.06 -7.76
N GLY A 94 6.94 -2.18 -8.40
CA GLY A 94 6.69 -1.68 -9.75
C GLY A 94 6.84 -0.18 -9.83
N ALA A 95 6.10 0.58 -9.01
CA ALA A 95 6.22 2.03 -9.00
C ALA A 95 7.62 2.51 -8.62
N LYS A 96 8.34 1.82 -7.71
CA LYS A 96 9.73 2.14 -7.37
C LYS A 96 10.70 1.94 -8.54
N ALA A 97 10.46 0.96 -9.38
CA ALA A 97 11.27 0.69 -10.56
C ALA A 97 10.85 1.55 -11.77
N PHE A 98 9.63 2.08 -11.76
CA PHE A 98 9.10 2.90 -12.84
C PHE A 98 9.80 4.26 -12.93
N ASP A 99 10.23 4.62 -14.13
CA ASP A 99 10.83 5.92 -14.41
C ASP A 99 9.75 7.01 -14.53
N VAL A 100 9.45 7.65 -13.39
CA VAL A 100 8.45 8.74 -13.29
C VAL A 100 8.78 9.91 -14.21
N SER A 101 10.04 10.10 -14.65
CA SER A 101 10.38 11.18 -15.58
C SER A 101 9.76 11.01 -16.96
N LYS A 102 9.26 9.81 -17.30
CA LYS A 102 8.49 9.54 -18.52
C LYS A 102 7.07 10.11 -18.47
N LEU A 103 6.57 10.48 -17.30
CA LEU A 103 5.24 11.07 -17.14
C LEU A 103 5.28 12.57 -17.43
N GLN A 104 4.33 13.01 -18.22
CA GLN A 104 4.03 14.42 -18.43
C GLN A 104 3.05 14.93 -17.37
N ALA A 105 2.13 14.07 -16.92
CA ALA A 105 1.16 14.35 -15.88
C ALA A 105 1.84 14.87 -14.59
N LYS A 106 1.20 15.86 -13.96
CA LYS A 106 1.61 16.42 -12.66
C LYS A 106 0.70 16.02 -11.52
N TRP A 107 -0.39 15.34 -11.85
CA TRP A 107 -1.34 14.80 -10.91
C TRP A 107 -2.00 13.54 -11.46
N GLY A 108 -2.61 12.76 -10.59
CA GLY A 108 -3.30 11.54 -10.99
C GLY A 108 -4.24 10.96 -9.96
N ILE A 109 -4.98 9.95 -10.39
CA ILE A 109 -5.85 9.12 -9.57
C ILE A 109 -5.30 7.69 -9.61
N VAL A 110 -5.05 7.12 -8.43
CA VAL A 110 -4.72 5.70 -8.27
C VAL A 110 -6.02 5.00 -7.92
N LEU A 111 -6.43 3.97 -8.65
CA LEU A 111 -7.71 3.28 -8.44
C LEU A 111 -7.58 2.14 -7.44
N ASP A 112 -6.89 2.41 -6.33
CA ASP A 112 -6.45 1.40 -5.36
C ASP A 112 -6.78 1.87 -3.93
N ALA A 113 -8.07 2.10 -3.68
CA ALA A 113 -8.53 2.41 -2.33
C ALA A 113 -9.68 1.48 -1.92
N GLY A 114 -9.59 0.92 -0.73
CA GLY A 114 -10.68 0.15 -0.14
C GLY A 114 -11.85 1.03 0.32
N GLY A 115 -12.97 0.38 0.64
CA GLY A 115 -14.17 1.01 1.18
C GLY A 115 -15.17 1.42 0.10
N PRO A 116 -16.29 2.08 0.47
CA PRO A 116 -17.37 2.37 -0.48
C PRO A 116 -16.96 3.43 -1.51
N VAL A 117 -17.58 3.37 -2.69
CA VAL A 117 -17.36 4.37 -3.75
C VAL A 117 -17.68 5.78 -3.26
N GLY A 118 -16.84 6.71 -3.69
CA GLY A 118 -16.77 8.08 -3.15
C GLY A 118 -15.70 8.26 -2.08
N THR A 119 -15.08 7.16 -1.61
CA THR A 119 -13.91 7.24 -0.74
C THR A 119 -12.70 7.76 -1.51
N LEU A 120 -12.08 8.81 -0.96
CA LEU A 120 -10.91 9.48 -1.55
C LEU A 120 -9.82 9.62 -0.50
N VAL A 121 -8.66 9.01 -0.74
CA VAL A 121 -7.52 9.05 0.17
C VAL A 121 -6.71 10.32 -0.08
N TYR A 122 -6.70 11.21 0.92
CA TYR A 122 -5.95 12.47 0.83
C TYR A 122 -4.63 12.44 1.63
N SER A 123 -4.36 11.39 2.40
CA SER A 123 -3.07 11.24 3.11
C SER A 123 -2.77 9.77 3.38
N ALA A 124 -1.50 9.40 3.24
CA ALA A 124 -0.97 8.07 3.54
C ALA A 124 0.31 8.20 4.38
N PRO A 125 0.66 7.23 5.23
CA PRO A 125 1.83 7.29 6.08
C PRO A 125 3.14 7.05 5.33
N SER A 126 4.26 7.38 5.96
CA SER A 126 5.57 6.76 5.69
C SER A 126 5.64 5.41 6.40
N GLN A 127 6.44 4.48 5.87
CA GLN A 127 6.70 3.19 6.51
C GLN A 127 8.21 2.91 6.56
N ASN A 128 8.67 2.39 7.69
CA ASN A 128 10.01 1.81 7.85
C ASN A 128 9.89 0.30 8.05
N TYR A 129 10.71 -0.46 7.33
CA TYR A 129 11.02 -1.84 7.66
C TYR A 129 12.17 -1.89 8.65
N ILE A 130 12.07 -2.79 9.63
CA ILE A 130 13.08 -3.02 10.66
C ILE A 130 13.42 -4.51 10.66
N ASP A 131 14.59 -4.85 10.11
CA ASP A 131 15.16 -6.20 10.24
C ASP A 131 16.13 -6.18 11.43
N ALA A 132 15.97 -7.09 12.38
CA ALA A 132 16.85 -7.18 13.56
C ALA A 132 17.27 -8.61 13.83
N THR A 133 18.54 -8.80 14.21
CA THR A 133 19.10 -10.08 14.64
C THR A 133 19.69 -9.94 16.03
N VAL A 134 19.13 -10.67 16.99
CA VAL A 134 19.69 -10.82 18.34
C VAL A 134 20.70 -11.97 18.33
N ILE A 135 21.91 -11.69 18.78
CA ILE A 135 23.02 -12.65 18.84
C ILE A 135 23.38 -12.90 20.31
N GLY A 136 23.10 -14.11 20.75
CA GLY A 136 23.44 -14.65 22.06
C GLY A 136 24.65 -15.59 22.00
N ARG A 137 24.57 -16.71 22.74
CA ARG A 137 25.66 -17.70 22.83
C ARG A 137 25.12 -19.10 23.13
N LYS A 138 25.54 -20.09 22.34
CA LYS A 138 25.13 -21.49 22.53
C LYS A 138 25.70 -22.05 23.84
N ALA A 139 24.93 -22.94 24.46
CA ALA A 139 25.34 -23.80 25.55
C ALA A 139 24.44 -25.04 25.60
N HIS A 140 24.90 -26.10 26.27
CA HIS A 140 24.06 -27.27 26.53
C HIS A 140 23.02 -26.93 27.60
N ALA A 141 21.73 -26.94 27.23
CA ALA A 141 20.66 -26.40 28.09
C ALA A 141 20.50 -27.14 29.43
N GLY A 142 20.77 -28.44 29.46
CA GLY A 142 20.71 -29.25 30.69
C GLY A 142 22.03 -29.37 31.45
N GLY A 143 23.13 -28.85 30.89
CA GLY A 143 24.48 -29.09 31.41
C GLY A 143 25.07 -27.85 32.04
N GLU A 144 25.12 -26.77 31.27
CA GLU A 144 25.75 -25.51 31.66
C GLU A 144 25.04 -24.30 31.01
N PRO A 145 23.71 -24.17 31.18
CA PRO A 145 22.94 -23.10 30.54
C PRO A 145 23.44 -21.69 30.91
N GLU A 146 24.04 -21.52 32.09
CA GLU A 146 24.64 -20.27 32.57
C GLU A 146 25.84 -19.79 31.76
N LYS A 147 26.48 -20.66 30.96
CA LYS A 147 27.54 -20.25 30.04
C LYS A 147 27.01 -19.73 28.71
N GLY A 148 25.72 -19.94 28.43
CA GLY A 148 25.03 -19.45 27.24
C GLY A 148 24.35 -18.10 27.45
N ILE A 149 23.89 -17.51 26.36
CA ILE A 149 23.03 -16.31 26.35
C ILE A 149 21.86 -16.64 25.43
N ASN A 150 20.67 -16.74 25.98
CA ASN A 150 19.49 -17.17 25.25
C ASN A 150 18.91 -16.01 24.42
N ALA A 151 19.15 -16.02 23.11
CA ALA A 151 18.68 -14.99 22.20
C ALA A 151 17.14 -14.91 22.11
N ILE A 152 16.41 -16.01 22.31
CA ILE A 152 14.93 -16.01 22.37
C ILE A 152 14.45 -15.22 23.58
N LYS A 153 15.08 -15.42 24.74
CA LYS A 153 14.75 -14.65 25.95
C LYS A 153 14.99 -13.16 25.74
N VAL A 154 16.14 -12.80 25.17
CA VAL A 154 16.50 -11.40 24.88
C VAL A 154 15.51 -10.75 23.91
N ALA A 155 15.19 -11.43 22.81
CA ALA A 155 14.20 -10.95 21.84
C ALA A 155 12.81 -10.78 22.45
N ALA A 156 12.36 -11.73 23.26
CA ALA A 156 11.07 -11.65 23.95
C ALA A 156 11.00 -10.47 24.92
N GLU A 157 12.07 -10.22 25.69
CA GLU A 157 12.16 -9.05 26.57
C GLU A 157 12.17 -7.73 25.80
N ALA A 158 12.84 -7.67 24.65
CA ALA A 158 12.83 -6.50 23.79
C ALA A 158 11.41 -6.23 23.28
N ILE A 159 10.75 -7.22 22.67
CA ILE A 159 9.38 -7.10 22.15
C ILE A 159 8.41 -6.67 23.26
N ALA A 160 8.51 -7.23 24.46
CA ALA A 160 7.66 -6.87 25.58
C ALA A 160 7.84 -5.40 26.05
N ALA A 161 9.01 -4.81 25.78
CA ALA A 161 9.29 -3.40 26.09
C ALA A 161 9.00 -2.44 24.94
N MET A 162 8.82 -2.93 23.71
CA MET A 162 8.53 -2.10 22.54
C MET A 162 7.10 -1.52 22.59
N PRO A 163 6.92 -0.24 22.21
CA PRO A 163 5.60 0.25 21.82
C PRO A 163 5.18 -0.44 20.51
N LEU A 164 4.13 -1.25 20.54
CA LEU A 164 3.62 -2.00 19.38
C LEU A 164 2.10 -1.87 19.26
N GLY A 165 1.57 -2.17 18.08
CA GLY A 165 0.16 -2.00 17.72
C GLY A 165 -0.18 -0.55 17.36
N ARG A 166 -1.32 -0.07 17.86
CA ARG A 166 -1.76 1.31 17.71
C ARG A 166 -1.04 2.18 18.74
N ILE A 167 -0.12 3.03 18.28
CA ILE A 167 0.66 3.92 19.15
C ILE A 167 -0.12 5.20 19.42
N ASP A 168 -0.63 5.82 18.36
CA ASP A 168 -1.52 6.98 18.41
C ASP A 168 -2.42 7.06 17.17
N GLU A 169 -3.17 8.15 17.00
CA GLU A 169 -4.12 8.34 15.90
C GLU A 169 -3.49 8.23 14.51
N GLU A 170 -2.18 8.44 14.37
CA GLU A 170 -1.46 8.47 13.10
C GLU A 170 -0.26 7.54 13.01
N THR A 171 0.10 6.84 14.10
CA THR A 171 1.29 5.98 14.20
C THR A 171 0.93 4.54 14.61
N THR A 172 1.54 3.56 13.93
CA THR A 172 1.44 2.13 14.26
C THR A 172 2.81 1.46 14.18
N ALA A 173 2.98 0.33 14.88
CA ALA A 173 4.16 -0.52 14.76
C ALA A 173 3.81 -1.99 14.95
N ASN A 174 4.58 -2.89 14.33
CA ASN A 174 4.33 -4.33 14.40
C ASN A 174 5.62 -5.14 14.27
N ILE A 175 5.68 -6.31 14.91
CA ILE A 175 6.68 -7.36 14.63
C ILE A 175 5.95 -8.49 13.90
N GLY A 176 6.16 -8.60 12.60
CA GLY A 176 5.43 -9.55 11.76
C GLY A 176 6.09 -10.94 11.67
N VAL A 177 7.40 -11.03 11.89
CA VAL A 177 8.14 -12.29 11.77
C VAL A 177 9.12 -12.43 12.93
N ILE A 178 9.16 -13.61 13.55
CA ILE A 178 10.18 -14.03 14.51
C ILE A 178 10.63 -15.45 14.20
N ARG A 179 11.95 -15.69 14.17
CA ARG A 179 12.56 -17.01 13.90
C ARG A 179 13.77 -17.21 14.78
N GLY A 180 13.88 -18.34 15.47
CA GLY A 180 15.07 -18.69 16.24
C GLY A 180 14.92 -20.00 17.01
N GLY A 181 16.06 -20.57 17.41
CA GLY A 181 16.14 -21.89 18.04
C GLY A 181 16.24 -23.04 17.04
N GLU A 182 17.00 -24.06 17.41
CA GLU A 182 17.26 -25.26 16.57
C GLU A 182 16.76 -26.55 17.26
N ALA A 183 17.00 -26.67 18.57
CA ALA A 183 16.63 -27.83 19.37
C ALA A 183 16.40 -27.43 20.84
N THR A 184 15.61 -28.20 21.57
CA THR A 184 15.25 -27.91 22.97
C THR A 184 16.41 -28.07 23.96
N ASN A 185 17.44 -28.85 23.62
CA ASN A 185 18.61 -29.09 24.47
C ASN A 185 19.78 -28.12 24.20
N ILE A 186 19.59 -27.11 23.34
CA ILE A 186 20.59 -26.10 23.00
C ILE A 186 20.05 -24.72 23.38
N VAL A 187 20.82 -23.95 24.14
CA VAL A 187 20.52 -22.52 24.38
C VAL A 187 20.62 -21.78 23.03
N PRO A 188 19.53 -21.18 22.51
CA PRO A 188 19.54 -20.51 21.21
C PRO A 188 20.44 -19.26 21.24
N ASP A 189 21.31 -19.12 20.24
CA ASP A 189 22.25 -18.00 20.09
C ASP A 189 21.83 -17.00 19.01
N ARG A 190 20.77 -17.27 18.26
CA ARG A 190 20.31 -16.39 17.19
C ARG A 190 18.80 -16.31 17.14
N VAL A 191 18.28 -15.08 17.05
CA VAL A 191 16.88 -14.80 16.73
C VAL A 191 16.81 -13.68 15.70
N GLU A 192 16.09 -13.93 14.63
CA GLU A 192 15.80 -12.96 13.58
C GLU A 192 14.38 -12.45 13.74
N MET A 193 14.20 -11.14 13.62
CA MET A 193 12.92 -10.45 13.69
C MET A 193 12.77 -9.54 12.48
N ARG A 194 11.55 -9.47 11.95
CA ARG A 194 11.15 -8.46 10.96
C ARG A 194 9.94 -7.71 11.47
N GLY A 195 10.06 -6.40 11.52
CA GLY A 195 9.02 -5.51 11.96
C GLY A 195 8.85 -4.31 11.05
N GLU A 196 7.89 -3.47 11.41
CA GLU A 196 7.62 -2.22 10.74
C GLU A 196 7.14 -1.15 11.72
N ALA A 197 7.30 0.11 11.31
CA ALA A 197 6.63 1.26 11.90
C ALA A 197 6.03 2.10 10.77
N ARG A 198 4.85 2.69 11.01
CA ARG A 198 4.17 3.59 10.07
C ARG A 198 3.76 4.85 10.79
N SER A 199 3.87 6.00 10.13
CA SER A 199 3.25 7.24 10.62
C SER A 199 2.97 8.22 9.49
N ARG A 200 1.88 8.98 9.60
CA ARG A 200 1.62 10.15 8.73
C ARG A 200 2.47 11.36 9.08
N ASN A 201 3.19 11.30 10.20
CA ASN A 201 4.12 12.32 10.67
C ASN A 201 5.54 11.73 10.78
N GLU A 202 6.48 12.29 10.02
CA GLU A 202 7.86 11.80 9.94
C GLU A 202 8.60 11.81 11.29
N ALA A 203 8.42 12.86 12.09
CA ALA A 203 9.06 12.94 13.40
C ALA A 203 8.52 11.86 14.36
N LYS A 204 7.23 11.52 14.25
CA LYS A 204 6.64 10.40 15.01
C LYS A 204 7.14 9.04 14.49
N LEU A 205 7.31 8.88 13.18
CA LEU A 205 7.89 7.65 12.59
C LEU A 205 9.31 7.43 13.11
N GLU A 206 10.14 8.48 13.08
CA GLU A 206 11.52 8.43 13.57
C GLU A 206 11.55 8.07 15.05
N LYS A 207 10.76 8.76 15.87
CA LYS A 207 10.67 8.48 17.32
C LYS A 207 10.23 7.03 17.60
N GLN A 208 9.22 6.54 16.89
CA GLN A 208 8.72 5.17 17.06
C GLN A 208 9.78 4.14 16.63
N THR A 209 10.42 4.36 15.48
CA THR A 209 11.51 3.51 14.98
C THR A 209 12.64 3.44 16.02
N GLN A 210 13.05 4.59 16.55
CA GLN A 210 14.11 4.69 17.54
C GLN A 210 13.73 3.97 18.85
N ALA A 211 12.49 4.11 19.33
CA ALA A 211 12.03 3.41 20.52
C ALA A 211 12.08 1.87 20.37
N MET A 212 11.80 1.35 19.17
CA MET A 212 11.93 -0.08 18.87
C MET A 212 13.39 -0.54 18.90
N LEU A 213 14.30 0.24 18.32
CA LEU A 213 15.74 -0.05 18.35
C LEU A 213 16.32 0.03 19.77
N GLU A 214 15.90 1.00 20.57
CA GLU A 214 16.29 1.15 21.97
C GLU A 214 15.88 -0.05 22.81
N ALA A 215 14.64 -0.53 22.65
CA ALA A 215 14.17 -1.73 23.35
C ALA A 215 15.04 -2.97 23.03
N LEU A 216 15.48 -3.13 21.78
CA LEU A 216 16.41 -4.19 21.38
C LEU A 216 17.78 -4.02 22.02
N HIS A 217 18.34 -2.82 21.97
CA HIS A 217 19.65 -2.51 22.55
C HIS A 217 19.68 -2.72 24.06
N GLU A 218 18.69 -2.22 24.78
CA GLU A 218 18.61 -2.34 26.23
C GLU A 218 18.46 -3.79 26.67
N ALA A 219 17.58 -4.55 26.00
CA ALA A 219 17.42 -5.97 26.28
C ALA A 219 18.73 -6.74 26.01
N ALA A 220 19.40 -6.49 24.89
CA ALA A 220 20.66 -7.14 24.57
C ALA A 220 21.75 -6.83 25.61
N ALA A 221 21.89 -5.55 26.01
CA ALA A 221 22.87 -5.09 26.98
C ALA A 221 22.68 -5.76 28.36
N ARG A 222 21.44 -5.94 28.82
CA ARG A 222 21.14 -6.60 30.11
C ARG A 222 21.68 -8.03 30.20
N HIS A 223 21.76 -8.74 29.08
CA HIS A 223 22.18 -10.15 29.03
C HIS A 223 23.57 -10.34 28.40
N GLY A 224 24.27 -9.26 28.05
CA GLY A 224 25.56 -9.33 27.36
C GLY A 224 25.47 -9.90 25.93
N ALA A 225 24.28 -9.83 25.32
CA ALA A 225 24.06 -10.14 23.91
C ALA A 225 24.44 -8.95 23.02
N SER A 226 24.49 -9.18 21.71
CA SER A 226 24.55 -8.10 20.71
C SER A 226 23.32 -8.11 19.82
N VAL A 227 23.05 -6.99 19.18
CA VAL A 227 21.97 -6.81 18.22
C VAL A 227 22.53 -6.17 16.96
N GLU A 228 22.18 -6.76 15.82
CA GLU A 228 22.36 -6.17 14.50
C GLU A 228 20.99 -5.74 13.99
N PHE A 229 20.88 -4.57 13.38
CA PHE A 229 19.64 -4.12 12.77
C PHE A 229 19.89 -3.35 11.49
N ASN A 230 18.90 -3.41 10.61
CA ASN A 230 18.84 -2.68 9.36
C ASN A 230 17.46 -2.01 9.27
N VAL A 231 17.44 -0.68 9.19
CA VAL A 231 16.21 0.09 8.97
C VAL A 231 16.19 0.55 7.53
N ARG A 232 15.09 0.25 6.84
CA ARG A 232 14.85 0.64 5.45
C ARG A 232 13.56 1.43 5.35
N GLU A 233 13.63 2.65 4.83
CA GLU A 233 12.44 3.39 4.39
C GLU A 233 11.76 2.59 3.25
N ALA A 234 10.50 2.26 3.44
CA ALA A 234 9.68 1.56 2.46
C ALA A 234 9.09 2.55 1.46
N PHE A 235 8.43 3.59 1.94
CA PHE A 235 7.87 4.69 1.16
C PHE A 235 7.58 5.88 2.06
N LYS A 236 7.40 7.06 1.45
CA LYS A 236 7.16 8.33 2.14
C LYS A 236 5.68 8.69 2.23
N THR A 237 5.36 9.43 3.27
CA THR A 237 4.08 10.05 3.54
C THR A 237 3.76 11.10 2.47
N TYR A 238 2.47 11.31 2.25
CA TYR A 238 2.00 12.48 1.53
C TYR A 238 0.72 13.02 2.15
N ARG A 239 0.42 14.28 1.80
CA ARG A 239 -0.85 14.92 2.11
C ARG A 239 -1.27 15.79 0.94
N ILE A 240 -2.45 15.51 0.39
CA ILE A 240 -3.09 16.29 -0.64
C ILE A 240 -4.12 17.22 0.01
N THR A 241 -4.07 18.51 -0.31
CA THR A 241 -5.03 19.50 0.17
C THR A 241 -6.24 19.62 -0.78
N PRO A 242 -7.41 20.07 -0.30
CA PRO A 242 -8.61 20.12 -1.12
C PRO A 242 -8.52 20.98 -2.40
N ASP A 243 -7.62 21.96 -2.42
CA ASP A 243 -7.34 22.85 -3.55
C ASP A 243 -6.39 22.24 -4.59
N GLN A 244 -5.72 21.13 -4.28
CA GLN A 244 -4.80 20.49 -5.21
C GLN A 244 -5.56 19.67 -6.27
N PRO A 245 -5.04 19.57 -7.51
CA PRO A 245 -5.75 19.03 -8.65
C PRO A 245 -6.42 17.65 -8.47
N PRO A 246 -5.74 16.60 -7.95
CA PRO A 246 -6.35 15.27 -7.88
C PRO A 246 -7.55 15.24 -6.92
N TYR A 247 -7.46 15.95 -5.79
CA TYR A 247 -8.57 16.07 -4.85
C TYR A 247 -9.71 16.92 -5.43
N ALA A 248 -9.39 18.11 -5.94
CA ALA A 248 -10.40 19.04 -6.45
C ALA A 248 -11.18 18.46 -7.63
N ALA A 249 -10.49 17.76 -8.54
CA ALA A 249 -11.12 17.13 -9.70
C ALA A 249 -12.07 15.99 -9.29
N ALA A 250 -11.64 15.12 -8.38
CA ALA A 250 -12.46 14.03 -7.87
C ALA A 250 -13.67 14.55 -7.07
N ALA A 251 -13.48 15.57 -6.22
CA ALA A 251 -14.55 16.18 -5.45
C ALA A 251 -15.64 16.79 -6.34
N ARG A 252 -15.25 17.56 -7.37
CA ARG A 252 -16.21 18.13 -8.33
C ARG A 252 -16.94 17.06 -9.14
N ALA A 253 -16.22 16.03 -9.59
CA ALA A 253 -16.82 14.92 -10.33
C ALA A 253 -17.89 14.21 -9.48
N MET A 254 -17.56 13.84 -8.23
CA MET A 254 -18.50 13.21 -7.31
C MET A 254 -19.71 14.12 -7.01
N GLU A 255 -19.49 15.41 -6.77
CA GLU A 255 -20.57 16.38 -6.56
C GLU A 255 -21.54 16.43 -7.74
N SER A 256 -21.02 16.51 -8.97
CA SER A 256 -21.85 16.56 -10.19
C SER A 256 -22.67 15.28 -10.42
N LEU A 257 -22.17 14.14 -9.94
CA LEU A 257 -22.83 12.83 -10.05
C LEU A 257 -23.79 12.55 -8.88
N GLY A 258 -23.84 13.43 -7.88
CA GLY A 258 -24.59 13.18 -6.64
C GLY A 258 -23.98 12.08 -5.76
N ILE A 259 -22.69 11.76 -5.96
CA ILE A 259 -21.95 10.78 -5.17
C ILE A 259 -21.35 11.49 -3.95
N THR A 260 -21.53 10.92 -2.76
CA THR A 260 -21.00 11.52 -1.52
C THR A 260 -19.49 11.35 -1.45
N LEU A 261 -18.76 12.47 -1.44
CA LEU A 261 -17.32 12.49 -1.17
C LEU A 261 -17.05 12.05 0.28
N ARG A 262 -16.19 11.05 0.45
CA ARG A 262 -15.76 10.49 1.74
C ARG A 262 -14.25 10.61 1.86
N PRO A 263 -13.72 11.78 2.25
CA PRO A 263 -12.29 11.96 2.37
C PRO A 263 -11.76 11.14 3.55
N THR A 264 -10.69 10.38 3.32
CA THR A 264 -10.08 9.53 4.35
C THR A 264 -8.55 9.58 4.33
N MET A 265 -7.95 9.10 5.41
CA MET A 265 -6.51 8.90 5.54
C MET A 265 -6.23 7.39 5.53
N SER A 266 -5.31 6.95 4.69
CA SER A 266 -4.89 5.56 4.64
C SER A 266 -4.02 5.18 5.86
N GLY A 267 -4.01 3.89 6.19
CA GLY A 267 -3.04 3.26 7.09
C GLY A 267 -1.89 2.56 6.36
N GLY A 268 -1.97 2.47 5.02
CA GLY A 268 -0.97 1.86 4.15
C GLY A 268 -0.51 2.80 3.04
N GLY A 269 0.50 2.35 2.31
CA GLY A 269 0.94 3.01 1.09
C GLY A 269 0.32 2.34 -0.12
N THR A 270 0.22 3.11 -1.21
CA THR A 270 -0.09 2.64 -2.56
C THR A 270 1.00 3.15 -3.49
N ASP A 271 0.98 2.79 -4.77
CA ASP A 271 1.86 3.39 -5.77
C ASP A 271 1.78 4.92 -5.82
N GLY A 272 0.65 5.50 -5.38
CA GLY A 272 0.47 6.94 -5.21
C GLY A 272 1.48 7.60 -4.27
N ASN A 273 2.02 6.87 -3.28
CA ASN A 273 3.11 7.36 -2.43
C ASN A 273 4.39 7.59 -3.23
N ILE A 274 4.72 6.68 -4.14
CA ILE A 274 5.93 6.76 -4.96
C ILE A 274 5.82 7.89 -5.98
N TYR A 275 4.68 7.99 -6.66
CA TYR A 275 4.43 9.06 -7.62
C TYR A 275 4.44 10.44 -6.95
N THR A 276 3.79 10.56 -5.79
CA THR A 276 3.73 11.84 -5.06
C THR A 276 5.10 12.26 -4.55
N ALA A 277 5.90 11.32 -4.04
CA ALA A 277 7.29 11.59 -3.65
C ALA A 277 8.17 12.05 -4.84
N ALA A 278 7.85 11.61 -6.05
CA ALA A 278 8.51 12.01 -7.29
C ALA A 278 7.91 13.27 -7.95
N GLY A 279 6.91 13.90 -7.33
CA GLY A 279 6.32 15.17 -7.77
C GLY A 279 5.06 15.06 -8.64
N VAL A 280 4.47 13.87 -8.78
CA VAL A 280 3.16 13.67 -9.42
C VAL A 280 2.12 13.46 -8.33
N LEU A 281 1.34 14.50 -8.03
CA LEU A 281 0.40 14.48 -6.90
C LEU A 281 -0.74 13.48 -7.15
N CYS A 282 -0.83 12.44 -6.32
CA CYS A 282 -1.82 11.39 -6.52
C CYS A 282 -2.75 11.23 -5.31
N THR A 283 -4.01 10.92 -5.60
CA THR A 283 -4.99 10.48 -4.58
C THR A 283 -5.54 9.11 -4.98
N PRO A 284 -5.44 8.10 -4.10
CA PRO A 284 -6.17 6.86 -4.26
C PRO A 284 -7.69 7.09 -4.16
N LEU A 285 -8.44 6.49 -5.08
CA LEU A 285 -9.89 6.54 -5.17
C LEU A 285 -10.45 5.13 -5.10
N SER A 286 -11.50 4.95 -4.30
CA SER A 286 -12.12 3.64 -4.14
C SER A 286 -12.86 3.17 -5.39
N THR A 287 -12.66 1.90 -5.71
CA THR A 287 -13.39 1.14 -6.73
C THR A 287 -14.62 0.42 -6.17
N GLY A 288 -14.76 0.35 -4.83
CA GLY A 288 -15.79 -0.41 -4.10
C GLY A 288 -15.33 -1.78 -3.59
N MET A 289 -14.06 -2.13 -3.78
CA MET A 289 -13.52 -3.38 -3.25
C MET A 289 -13.61 -3.45 -1.71
N THR A 290 -14.07 -4.59 -1.21
CA THR A 290 -14.35 -4.85 0.19
C THR A 290 -13.75 -6.20 0.60
N ASP A 291 -13.28 -6.29 1.86
CA ASP A 291 -12.65 -7.49 2.43
C ASP A 291 -11.47 -8.03 1.60
N VAL A 292 -10.70 -7.12 0.99
CA VAL A 292 -9.51 -7.42 0.20
C VAL A 292 -8.51 -8.27 0.98
N HIS A 293 -7.74 -9.09 0.26
CA HIS A 293 -6.73 -10.02 0.81
C HIS A 293 -7.33 -11.20 1.59
N THR A 294 -8.64 -11.44 1.45
CA THR A 294 -9.34 -12.57 2.08
C THR A 294 -10.19 -13.34 1.06
N PRO A 295 -10.58 -14.60 1.35
CA PRO A 295 -11.56 -15.32 0.53
C PRO A 295 -12.97 -14.68 0.51
N ASP A 296 -13.27 -13.78 1.44
CA ASP A 296 -14.53 -13.04 1.50
C ASP A 296 -14.51 -11.76 0.63
N GLU A 297 -13.41 -11.53 -0.11
CA GLU A 297 -13.26 -10.39 -1.01
C GLU A 297 -14.42 -10.32 -2.02
N HIS A 298 -15.01 -9.13 -2.13
CA HIS A 298 -16.13 -8.88 -3.02
C HIS A 298 -16.21 -7.43 -3.46
N ILE A 299 -16.95 -7.19 -4.55
CA ILE A 299 -17.17 -5.86 -5.10
C ILE A 299 -18.55 -5.76 -5.75
N ALA A 300 -19.29 -4.70 -5.45
CA ALA A 300 -20.57 -4.45 -6.09
C ALA A 300 -20.37 -4.01 -7.55
N VAL A 301 -21.13 -4.56 -8.48
CA VAL A 301 -21.09 -4.13 -9.89
C VAL A 301 -21.45 -2.65 -10.01
N GLN A 302 -22.43 -2.20 -9.21
CA GLN A 302 -22.83 -0.79 -9.17
C GLN A 302 -21.70 0.13 -8.71
N ASP A 303 -20.87 -0.33 -7.78
CA ASP A 303 -19.71 0.43 -7.32
C ASP A 303 -18.68 0.63 -8.45
N MET A 304 -18.37 -0.44 -9.20
CA MET A 304 -17.48 -0.32 -10.36
C MET A 304 -18.03 0.66 -11.42
N VAL A 305 -19.35 0.62 -11.67
CA VAL A 305 -20.02 1.56 -12.59
C VAL A 305 -19.89 3.01 -12.08
N ASP A 306 -20.13 3.26 -10.80
CA ASP A 306 -20.04 4.61 -10.25
C ASP A 306 -18.60 5.12 -10.19
N ALA A 307 -17.62 4.26 -9.90
CA ALA A 307 -16.20 4.59 -10.00
C ALA A 307 -15.80 4.93 -11.45
N ALA A 308 -16.26 4.15 -12.44
CA ALA A 308 -16.04 4.46 -13.85
C ALA A 308 -16.68 5.79 -14.26
N ARG A 309 -17.88 6.11 -13.77
CA ARG A 309 -18.53 7.42 -14.00
C ARG A 309 -17.76 8.58 -13.38
N ILE A 310 -17.18 8.39 -12.19
CA ILE A 310 -16.33 9.41 -11.56
C ILE A 310 -15.11 9.66 -12.44
N ILE A 311 -14.40 8.63 -12.89
CA ILE A 311 -13.24 8.79 -13.77
C ILE A 311 -13.65 9.47 -15.08
N ALA A 312 -14.71 9.01 -15.75
CA ALA A 312 -15.19 9.64 -16.98
C ALA A 312 -15.43 11.14 -16.78
N THR A 313 -16.11 11.49 -15.68
CA THR A 313 -16.40 12.89 -15.34
C THR A 313 -15.13 13.68 -15.02
N ILE A 314 -14.15 13.09 -14.34
CA ILE A 314 -12.84 13.72 -14.11
C ILE A 314 -12.16 14.04 -15.46
N LEU A 315 -12.25 13.12 -16.43
CA LEU A 315 -11.60 13.26 -17.73
C LEU A 315 -12.31 14.25 -18.66
N THR A 316 -13.63 14.41 -18.55
CA THR A 316 -14.45 15.17 -19.53
C THR A 316 -15.04 16.48 -19.00
N GLN A 317 -14.98 16.75 -17.70
CA GLN A 317 -15.50 18.01 -17.15
C GLN A 317 -14.69 19.21 -17.62
N ASP A 318 -15.32 20.39 -17.76
CA ASP A 318 -14.60 21.61 -18.09
C ASP A 318 -13.61 21.95 -16.96
N HIS A 319 -12.31 22.02 -17.30
CA HIS A 319 -11.25 22.36 -16.36
C HIS A 319 -10.95 23.86 -16.29
N HIS A 320 -11.87 24.70 -16.78
CA HIS A 320 -11.74 26.15 -16.70
C HIS A 320 -12.02 26.65 -15.26
N PRO A 321 -11.15 27.51 -14.69
CA PRO A 321 -11.33 28.08 -13.36
C PRO A 321 -12.53 29.04 -13.27
#